data_AF-A0A1V4ZV36-F1
#
_entry.id   AF-A0A1V4ZV36-F1
#
_cell.length_a   1.000
_cell.length_b   1.000
_cell.length_c   1.000
_cell.angle_alpha   90.00
_cell.angle_beta   90.00
_cell.angle_gamma   90.00
#
_symmetry.space_group_name_H-M   'P 1'
#
loop_
_entity.id
_entity.type
_entity.pdbx_description
1 polymer ?
#
loop_
_entity_poly.entity_id
_entity_poly.type
_entity_poly.pdbx_seq_one_letter_code
_entity_poly.pdbx_strand_id
1 'polypeptide(L)'
;MTDYVPMRPGTVTRYVVVESLTITPSELAIRAYEISQGVMIKETCFGLAINGEEQAVDSLIAKLRTMEPDHIFVKDRGFLPGDPRRCRANHGGARPGFHGIEFETAVLPYISHGLTEIRSRPYSDIPLPESPPETKKLDVYKLKKIIEAQEP
;
A
#
# COMPACT_ATOMS: atom_id res chain seq x y z
N MET A 1 8.98 -28.35 -13.06
CA MET A 1 8.98 -27.05 -12.34
C MET A 1 10.39 -26.83 -11.85
N THR A 2 11.03 -25.72 -12.20
CA THR A 2 12.35 -25.39 -11.65
C THR A 2 12.18 -25.00 -10.18
N ASP A 3 13.00 -25.53 -9.28
CA ASP A 3 12.93 -25.17 -7.86
C ASP A 3 13.18 -23.67 -7.67
N TYR A 4 12.29 -23.03 -6.89
CA TYR A 4 12.38 -21.61 -6.63
C TYR A 4 13.40 -21.34 -5.52
N VAL A 5 14.51 -20.71 -5.88
CA VAL A 5 15.45 -20.12 -4.91
C VAL A 5 15.21 -18.61 -4.87
N PRO A 6 14.66 -18.04 -3.78
CA PRO A 6 14.48 -16.61 -3.66
C PRO A 6 15.84 -15.89 -3.70
N MET A 7 15.93 -14.77 -4.44
CA MET A 7 17.14 -13.94 -4.49
C MET A 7 17.57 -13.42 -3.11
N ARG A 8 16.61 -13.20 -2.21
CA ARG A 8 16.82 -12.74 -0.84
C ARG A 8 15.88 -13.49 0.12
N PRO A 9 16.22 -14.72 0.55
CA PRO A 9 15.42 -15.46 1.52
C PRO A 9 15.30 -14.67 2.84
N GLY A 10 14.16 -14.80 3.53
CA GLY A 10 13.92 -14.14 4.82
C GLY A 10 13.72 -12.62 4.76
N THR A 11 13.53 -12.05 3.56
CA THR A 11 13.25 -10.62 3.40
C THR A 11 11.82 -10.37 2.95
N VAL A 12 11.25 -9.24 3.38
CA VAL A 12 9.94 -8.77 2.94
C VAL A 12 10.10 -7.61 1.99
N THR A 13 9.14 -7.42 1.08
CA THR A 13 9.08 -6.21 0.26
C THR A 13 7.74 -5.52 0.46
N ARG A 14 7.77 -4.26 0.88
CA ARG A 14 6.58 -3.44 1.15
C ARG A 14 6.55 -2.24 0.21
N TYR A 15 5.36 -1.91 -0.28
CA TYR A 15 5.05 -0.62 -0.86
C TYR A 15 4.64 0.32 0.27
N VAL A 16 5.24 1.51 0.28
CA VAL A 16 4.87 2.63 1.13
C VAL A 16 4.31 3.69 0.20
N VAL A 17 3.01 3.93 0.27
CA VAL A 17 2.30 4.94 -0.50
C VAL A 17 2.13 6.17 0.37
N VAL A 18 2.43 7.33 -0.20
CA VAL A 18 2.24 8.62 0.45
C VAL A 18 1.13 9.38 -0.27
N GLU A 19 0.09 9.72 0.47
CA GLU A 19 -0.97 10.62 0.04
C GLU A 19 -0.86 11.86 0.91
N SER A 20 -0.13 12.87 0.46
CA SER A 20 0.08 14.10 1.22
C SER A 20 0.24 15.28 0.28
N LEU A 21 -0.22 16.45 0.71
CA LEU A 21 -0.02 17.72 0.01
C LEU A 21 1.25 18.45 0.46
N THR A 22 1.85 18.01 1.57
CA THR A 22 2.99 18.66 2.23
C THR A 22 4.30 17.94 1.99
N ILE A 23 4.27 16.64 1.67
CA ILE A 23 5.46 15.86 1.34
C ILE A 23 5.33 15.20 -0.03
N THR A 24 6.42 15.24 -0.78
CA THR A 24 6.54 14.50 -2.05
C THR A 24 7.14 13.11 -1.83
N PRO A 25 6.89 12.15 -2.74
CA PRO A 25 7.57 10.85 -2.73
C PRO A 25 9.10 10.96 -2.69
N SER A 26 9.67 11.97 -3.37
CA SER A 26 11.10 12.21 -3.42
C SER A 26 11.66 12.68 -2.07
N GLU A 27 10.98 13.58 -1.36
CA GLU A 27 11.36 14.00 -0.01
C GLU A 27 11.27 12.83 0.98
N LEU A 28 10.21 12.02 0.87
CA LEU A 28 10.07 10.80 1.66
C LEU A 28 11.21 9.81 1.37
N ALA A 29 11.64 9.69 0.11
CA ALA A 29 12.75 8.84 -0.28
C ALA A 29 14.07 9.30 0.33
N ILE A 30 14.39 10.60 0.22
CA ILE A 30 15.59 11.20 0.83
C ILE A 30 15.60 10.88 2.32
N ARG A 31 14.49 11.12 3.01
CA ARG A 31 14.40 10.86 4.44
C ARG A 31 14.55 9.38 4.77
N ALA A 32 13.95 8.51 3.98
CA ALA A 32 14.10 7.07 4.16
C ALA A 32 15.55 6.63 4.03
N TYR A 33 16.30 7.18 3.06
CA TYR A 33 17.74 6.88 2.91
C TYR A 33 18.55 7.35 4.12
N GLU A 34 18.31 8.56 4.63
CA GLU A 34 19.03 9.12 5.79
C GLU A 34 18.92 8.24 7.05
N ILE A 35 17.74 7.65 7.25
CA ILE A 35 17.46 6.83 8.45
C ILE A 35 17.53 5.32 8.16
N SER A 36 17.88 4.94 6.92
CA SER A 36 17.94 3.54 6.50
C SER A 36 19.12 2.80 7.14
N GLN A 37 18.88 1.58 7.61
CA GLN A 37 19.90 0.69 8.19
C GLN A 37 20.21 -0.47 7.23
N GLY A 38 20.51 -0.17 5.96
CA GLY A 38 20.91 -1.19 4.98
C GLY A 38 19.75 -1.91 4.27
N VAL A 39 18.53 -1.40 4.37
CA VAL A 39 17.40 -1.87 3.55
C VAL A 39 17.52 -1.31 2.12
N MET A 40 17.03 -2.07 1.14
CA MET A 40 16.91 -1.60 -0.24
C MET A 40 15.69 -0.67 -0.33
N ILE A 41 15.89 0.55 -0.78
CA ILE A 41 14.82 1.52 -1.02
C ILE A 41 14.81 1.83 -2.52
N LYS A 42 13.61 1.92 -3.08
CA LYS A 42 13.37 2.41 -4.44
C LYS A 42 12.25 3.43 -4.42
N GLU A 43 12.53 4.62 -4.91
CA GLU A 43 11.50 5.64 -5.13
C GLU A 43 10.54 5.21 -6.26
N THR A 44 9.27 5.59 -6.10
CA THR A 44 8.19 5.36 -7.04
C THR A 44 7.34 6.63 -7.14
N CYS A 45 6.51 6.72 -8.18
CA CYS A 45 5.60 7.87 -8.36
C CYS A 45 4.60 8.07 -7.22
N PHE A 46 4.38 7.07 -6.37
CA PHE A 46 3.40 7.10 -5.28
C PHE A 46 4.04 7.03 -3.89
N GLY A 47 5.38 6.99 -3.79
CA GLY A 47 6.08 6.74 -2.53
C GLY A 47 7.27 5.81 -2.73
N LEU A 48 7.42 4.77 -1.91
CA LEU A 48 8.60 3.91 -1.86
C LEU A 48 8.28 2.42 -2.04
N ALA A 49 9.23 1.66 -2.57
CA ALA A 49 9.29 0.22 -2.43
C ALA A 49 10.52 -0.13 -1.58
N ILE A 50 10.29 -0.80 -0.45
CA ILE A 50 11.32 -1.10 0.55
C ILE A 50 11.47 -2.61 0.67
N ASN A 51 12.70 -3.12 0.61
CA ASN A 51 13.01 -4.53 0.85
C ASN A 51 14.13 -4.69 1.88
N GLY A 52 13.95 -5.64 2.79
CA GLY A 52 14.96 -6.01 3.77
C GLY A 52 14.42 -7.02 4.77
N GLU A 53 15.14 -7.20 5.87
CA GLU A 53 14.63 -7.92 7.04
C GLU A 53 13.37 -7.24 7.56
N GLU A 54 12.36 -8.03 7.93
CA GLU A 54 11.04 -7.53 8.33
C GLU A 54 11.11 -6.48 9.44
N GLN A 55 11.86 -6.74 10.51
CA GLN A 55 12.01 -5.81 11.63
C GLN A 55 12.65 -4.48 11.20
N ALA A 56 13.62 -4.51 10.29
CA ALA A 56 14.26 -3.32 9.77
C ALA A 56 13.31 -2.50 8.88
N VAL A 57 12.52 -3.18 8.05
CA VAL A 57 11.49 -2.54 7.22
C VAL A 57 10.40 -1.90 8.09
N ASP A 58 9.90 -2.59 9.10
CA ASP A 58 8.87 -2.07 10.01
C ASP A 58 9.38 -0.89 10.84
N SER A 59 10.62 -0.99 11.34
CA SER A 59 11.25 0.10 12.08
C SER A 59 11.43 1.35 11.22
N LEU A 60 11.81 1.18 9.95
CA LEU A 60 11.91 2.30 9.00
C LEU A 60 10.54 2.93 8.74
N ILE A 61 9.52 2.10 8.45
CA ILE A 61 8.14 2.57 8.20
C ILE A 61 7.58 3.32 9.40
N ALA A 62 7.79 2.81 10.61
CA ALA A 62 7.36 3.47 11.85
C ALA A 62 7.97 4.87 12.00
N LYS A 63 9.26 5.03 11.67
CA LYS A 63 9.93 6.35 11.67
C LYS A 63 9.41 7.27 10.57
N LEU A 64 9.13 6.75 9.37
CA LEU A 64 8.55 7.57 8.30
C LEU A 64 7.16 8.09 8.68
N ARG A 65 6.34 7.25 9.33
CA ARG A 65 5.01 7.62 9.84
C ARG A 65 5.04 8.72 10.90
N THR A 66 6.15 9.00 11.56
CA THR A 66 6.18 10.14 12.49
C THR A 66 6.15 11.50 11.78
N MET A 67 6.47 11.54 10.49
CA MET A 67 6.39 12.76 9.68
C MET A 67 4.96 13.02 9.22
N GLU A 68 4.31 11.98 8.71
CA GLU A 68 3.02 12.04 8.03
C GLU A 68 2.15 10.88 8.54
N PRO A 69 1.60 11.00 9.76
CA PRO A 69 1.08 9.86 10.51
C PRO A 69 -0.26 9.33 9.97
N ASP A 70 -1.04 10.19 9.31
CA ASP A 70 -2.36 9.85 8.76
C ASP A 70 -2.34 9.70 7.23
N HIS A 71 -1.15 9.86 6.61
CA HIS A 71 -0.95 10.01 5.17
C HIS A 71 -0.02 8.95 4.55
N ILE A 72 0.49 8.00 5.36
CA ILE A 72 1.37 6.92 4.92
C ILE A 72 0.70 5.54 5.03
N PHE A 73 0.47 4.94 3.86
CA PHE A 73 -0.19 3.64 3.69
C PHE A 73 0.81 2.58 3.24
N VAL A 74 0.64 1.35 3.72
CA VAL A 74 1.60 0.27 3.48
C VAL A 74 0.89 -0.97 3.00
N LYS A 75 1.45 -1.62 1.98
CA LYS A 75 1.00 -2.94 1.52
C LYS A 75 2.15 -3.86 1.15
N ASP A 76 1.93 -5.15 1.23
CA ASP A 76 2.91 -6.13 0.78
C ASP A 76 3.01 -6.16 -0.74
N ARG A 77 4.25 -6.23 -1.23
CA ARG A 77 4.60 -6.29 -2.66
C ARG A 77 5.01 -7.69 -3.11
N GLY A 78 5.56 -8.49 -2.19
CA GLY A 78 6.05 -9.85 -2.43
C GLY A 78 7.38 -9.92 -3.20
N PHE A 79 7.43 -9.40 -4.44
CA PHE A 79 8.65 -9.42 -5.27
C PHE A 79 9.61 -8.30 -4.90
N LEU A 80 10.90 -8.45 -5.26
CA LEU A 80 11.91 -7.39 -5.07
C LEU A 80 11.73 -6.24 -6.08
N PRO A 81 12.08 -4.99 -5.73
CA PRO A 81 12.14 -3.91 -6.71
C PRO A 81 13.09 -4.29 -7.85
N GLY A 82 12.59 -4.30 -9.10
CA GLY A 82 13.39 -4.74 -10.25
C GLY A 82 13.51 -6.26 -10.44
N ASP A 83 12.79 -7.07 -9.65
CA ASP A 83 12.81 -8.54 -9.78
C ASP A 83 12.53 -8.98 -11.23
N PRO A 84 13.41 -9.80 -11.83
CA PRO A 84 13.34 -10.07 -13.24
C PRO A 84 12.05 -10.77 -13.66
N ARG A 85 11.39 -11.51 -12.76
CA ARG A 85 10.15 -12.27 -13.01
C ARG A 85 8.92 -11.38 -13.19
N ARG A 86 9.00 -10.13 -12.72
CA ARG A 86 7.87 -9.17 -12.70
C ARG A 86 8.22 -7.84 -13.34
N CYS A 87 9.51 -7.49 -13.42
CA CYS A 87 9.90 -6.18 -13.90
C CYS A 87 9.53 -6.00 -15.36
N ARG A 88 8.71 -4.97 -15.64
CA ARG A 88 8.35 -4.54 -16.99
C ARG A 88 9.59 -4.28 -17.86
N ALA A 89 10.71 -3.87 -17.28
CA ALA A 89 11.94 -3.64 -18.05
C ALA A 89 12.42 -4.90 -18.78
N ASN A 90 12.11 -6.09 -18.25
CA ASN A 90 12.52 -7.37 -18.85
C ASN A 90 11.43 -8.02 -19.69
N HIS A 91 10.15 -7.81 -19.35
CA HIS A 91 9.02 -8.49 -20.00
C HIS A 91 8.15 -7.60 -20.90
N GLY A 92 8.33 -6.27 -20.87
CA GLY A 92 7.41 -5.33 -21.49
C GLY A 92 6.03 -5.30 -20.81
N GLY A 93 5.04 -4.69 -21.46
CA GLY A 93 3.64 -4.70 -21.01
C GLY A 93 3.27 -3.70 -19.92
N ALA A 94 2.12 -3.94 -19.27
CA ALA A 94 1.59 -3.09 -18.20
C ALA A 94 2.49 -3.11 -16.96
N ARG A 95 2.55 -1.99 -16.22
CA ARG A 95 3.34 -1.90 -14.98
C ARG A 95 2.63 -2.71 -13.87
N PRO A 96 3.18 -3.85 -13.41
CA PRO A 96 2.45 -4.70 -12.46
C PRO A 96 2.21 -3.98 -11.14
N GLY A 97 0.95 -3.98 -10.69
CA GLY A 97 0.52 -3.30 -9.47
C GLY A 97 0.33 -1.78 -9.61
N PHE A 98 0.76 -1.15 -10.71
CA PHE A 98 0.65 0.31 -10.90
C PHE A 98 -0.81 0.76 -10.99
N HIS A 99 -1.63 0.13 -11.84
CA HIS A 99 -3.04 0.50 -11.98
C HIS A 99 -3.85 0.24 -10.71
N GLY A 100 -3.48 -0.78 -9.93
CA GLY A 100 -4.08 -1.01 -8.62
C GLY A 100 -3.78 0.13 -7.67
N ILE A 101 -2.52 0.55 -7.56
CA ILE A 101 -2.11 1.67 -6.71
C ILE A 101 -2.72 2.99 -7.21
N GLU A 102 -2.81 3.20 -8.52
CA GLU A 102 -3.44 4.37 -9.13
C GLU A 102 -4.92 4.49 -8.71
N PHE A 103 -5.67 3.39 -8.76
CA PHE A 103 -7.05 3.36 -8.30
C PHE A 103 -7.16 3.51 -6.77
N GLU A 104 -6.32 2.82 -6.00
CA GLU A 104 -6.28 2.93 -4.54
C GLU A 104 -6.01 4.38 -4.10
N THR A 105 -5.06 5.05 -4.76
CA THR A 105 -4.68 6.45 -4.46
C THR A 105 -5.86 7.42 -4.62
N ALA A 106 -6.84 7.13 -5.46
CA ALA A 106 -8.04 7.98 -5.59
C ALA A 106 -8.93 7.96 -4.33
N VAL A 107 -8.83 6.91 -3.49
CA VAL A 107 -9.62 6.74 -2.27
C VAL A 107 -8.86 7.19 -1.02
N LEU A 108 -7.52 7.12 -1.04
CA LEU A 108 -6.67 7.44 0.10
C LEU A 108 -6.96 8.81 0.75
N PRO A 109 -7.24 9.92 0.02
CA PRO A 109 -7.52 11.21 0.64
C PRO A 109 -8.71 11.18 1.63
N TYR A 110 -9.74 10.40 1.33
CA TYR A 110 -10.89 10.23 2.23
C TYR A 110 -10.51 9.46 3.51
N ILE A 111 -9.63 8.48 3.37
CA ILE A 111 -9.12 7.69 4.50
C ILE A 111 -8.24 8.58 5.37
N SER A 112 -7.29 9.31 4.77
CA SER A 112 -6.41 10.23 5.48
C SER A 112 -7.21 11.29 6.25
N HIS A 113 -8.21 11.90 5.61
CA HIS A 113 -9.12 12.83 6.27
C HIS A 113 -9.81 12.19 7.49
N GLY A 114 -10.36 10.97 7.32
CA GLY A 114 -10.98 10.24 8.44
C GLY A 114 -10.01 9.96 9.59
N LEU A 115 -8.76 9.60 9.30
CA LEU A 115 -7.72 9.37 10.30
C LEU A 115 -7.35 10.66 11.04
N THR A 116 -7.18 11.76 10.31
CA THR A 116 -6.90 13.09 10.87
C THR A 116 -8.02 13.55 11.80
N GLU A 117 -9.29 13.36 11.40
CA GLU A 117 -10.45 13.69 12.23
C GLU A 117 -10.53 12.85 13.51
N ILE A 118 -10.24 11.55 13.43
CA ILE A 118 -10.20 10.67 14.62
C ILE A 118 -9.07 11.08 15.57
N ARG A 119 -7.96 11.62 15.04
CA ARG A 119 -6.83 12.09 15.84
C ARG A 119 -7.09 13.46 16.49
N SER A 120 -7.81 14.35 15.80
CA SER A 120 -8.02 15.74 16.22
C SER A 120 -9.18 15.94 17.19
N ARG A 121 -10.18 15.05 17.17
CA ARG A 121 -11.36 15.10 18.06
C ARG A 121 -11.70 13.73 18.63
N PRO A 122 -12.35 13.66 19.80
CA PRO A 122 -12.84 12.40 20.32
C PRO A 122 -13.86 11.77 19.37
N TYR A 123 -13.85 10.44 19.29
CA TYR A 123 -14.73 9.66 18.40
C TYR A 123 -16.22 9.98 18.59
N SER A 124 -16.64 10.35 19.81
CA SER A 124 -18.01 10.76 20.14
C SER A 124 -18.51 11.95 19.33
N ASP A 125 -17.60 12.79 18.85
CA ASP A 125 -17.91 14.08 18.21
C ASP A 125 -17.82 13.97 16.69
N ILE A 126 -17.58 12.76 16.15
CA ILE A 126 -17.58 12.49 14.72
C ILE A 126 -19.03 12.25 14.28
N PRO A 127 -19.59 13.06 13.36
CA PRO A 127 -20.95 12.89 12.91
C PRO A 127 -21.10 11.54 12.21
N LEU A 128 -22.20 10.85 12.51
CA LEU A 128 -22.61 9.68 11.73
C LEU A 128 -22.89 10.12 10.28
N PRO A 129 -22.60 9.28 9.28
CA PRO A 129 -22.95 9.58 7.90
C PRO A 129 -24.45 9.87 7.77
N GLU A 130 -24.81 10.94 7.06
CA GLU A 130 -26.20 11.42 6.93
C GLU A 130 -27.13 10.38 6.28
N SER A 131 -26.58 9.54 5.40
CA SER A 131 -27.23 8.39 4.81
C SER A 131 -26.25 7.22 4.85
N PRO A 132 -26.22 6.44 5.95
CA PRO A 132 -25.43 5.22 5.94
C PRO A 132 -25.94 4.37 4.76
N PRO A 133 -25.05 3.85 3.89
CA PRO A 133 -25.49 3.02 2.79
C PRO A 133 -26.36 1.91 3.38
N GLU A 134 -27.60 1.79 2.89
CA GLU A 134 -28.43 0.63 3.17
C GLU A 134 -27.67 -0.56 2.59
N THR A 135 -26.82 -1.17 3.41
CA THR A 135 -26.17 -2.43 3.07
C THR A 135 -27.25 -3.49 3.18
N LYS A 136 -28.12 -3.56 2.16
CA LYS A 136 -28.87 -4.79 1.88
C LYS A 136 -27.82 -5.85 1.67
N LYS A 137 -27.55 -6.62 2.72
CA LYS A 137 -26.69 -7.80 2.67
C LYS A 137 -27.17 -8.60 1.46
N LEU A 138 -26.23 -8.94 0.58
CA LEU A 138 -26.57 -9.74 -0.59
C LEU A 138 -27.16 -11.05 -0.08
N ASP A 139 -28.38 -11.35 -0.50
CA ASP A 139 -29.04 -12.60 -0.15
C ASP A 139 -28.17 -13.80 -0.57
N VAL A 140 -28.06 -14.78 0.33
CA VAL A 140 -27.17 -15.94 0.14
C VAL A 140 -27.52 -16.72 -1.13
N TYR A 141 -28.82 -16.83 -1.47
CA TYR A 141 -29.25 -17.52 -2.67
C TYR A 141 -28.95 -16.71 -3.93
N LYS A 142 -29.06 -15.37 -3.86
CA LYS A 142 -28.65 -14.50 -4.96
C LYS A 142 -27.13 -14.58 -5.22
N LEU A 143 -26.32 -14.64 -4.16
CA LEU A 143 -24.87 -14.84 -4.29
C LEU A 143 -24.53 -16.18 -4.96
N LYS A 144 -25.16 -17.28 -4.52
CA LYS A 144 -24.97 -18.61 -5.14
C LYS A 144 -25.27 -18.60 -6.63
N LYS A 145 -26.39 -18.00 -7.05
CA LYS A 145 -26.75 -17.89 -8.47
C LYS A 145 -25.72 -17.12 -9.29
N ILE A 146 -25.10 -16.09 -8.72
CA ILE A 146 -24.07 -15.30 -9.42
C ILE A 146 -22.79 -16.13 -9.61
N ILE A 147 -22.39 -16.90 -8.59
CA ILE A 147 -21.22 -17.79 -8.67
C ILE A 147 -21.45 -18.86 -9.75
N GLU A 148 -22.58 -19.55 -9.70
CA GLU A 148 -22.94 -20.59 -10.67
C GLU A 148 -23.08 -20.06 -12.11
N ALA A 149 -23.44 -18.79 -12.30
CA ALA A 149 -23.54 -18.18 -13.62
C ALA A 149 -22.18 -17.69 -14.19
N GLN A 150 -21.15 -17.58 -13.36
CA GLN A 150 -19.80 -17.12 -13.75
C GLN A 150 -18.79 -18.27 -13.90
N GLU A 151 -19.06 -19.46 -13.34
CA GLU A 151 -18.28 -20.67 -13.60
C GLU A 151 -18.90 -21.44 -14.79
N PRO A 152 -18.28 -21.42 -15.99
CA PRO A 152 -18.63 -22.33 -17.09
C PRO A 152 -18.16 -23.78 -16.82
#